data_AF-A0A1G2VV98-F1
#
_entry.id   AF-A0A1G2VV98-F1
#
_cell.length_a   1.000
_cell.length_b   1.000
_cell.length_c   1.000
_cell.angle_alpha   90.00
_cell.angle_beta   90.00
_cell.angle_gamma   90.00
#
_symmetry.space_group_name_H-M   'P 1'
#
loop_
_entity.id
_entity.type
_entity.pdbx_description
1 polymer ?
#
loop_
_entity_poly.entity_id
_entity_poly.type
_entity_poly.pdbx_seq_one_letter_code
_entity_poly.pdbx_strand_id
1 'polypeptide(L)'
;MDSVPHNINLPLIPCEVRYSQSDEAQRVAEVFGKTDWYKANGYSPLLPQDLPAEQFGDRKAVDAAVKGEYDAARYQGEAAMLEQAWHKVAERARMTQEAIPGGRRLGSVRITITHYGVGGSYDTRTNEIIINTATKAPELYSFTLAHESVHLMIEGFIKKYAVSHWRKERLVDLIVAENFSELKHIQRGKLTEEEETQIHTLFREHYPDIEAICKKLAAVKGPATADVFGT
;
A
#
# COMPACT_ATOMS: atom_id res chain seq x y z
N MET A 1 -20.86 6.36 24.09
CA MET A 1 -19.66 6.52 23.24
C MET A 1 -18.53 6.85 24.18
N ASP A 2 -17.90 5.81 24.72
CA ASP A 2 -16.81 6.00 25.66
C ASP A 2 -15.56 6.38 24.87
N SER A 3 -15.02 7.55 25.18
CA SER A 3 -13.80 8.07 24.58
C SER A 3 -12.66 7.09 24.81
N VAL A 4 -12.02 6.65 23.72
CA VAL A 4 -10.81 5.84 23.74
C VAL A 4 -9.80 6.47 24.72
N PRO A 5 -9.30 5.72 25.72
CA PRO A 5 -8.43 6.28 26.75
C PRO A 5 -7.19 6.93 26.11
N HIS A 6 -7.13 8.26 26.21
CA HIS A 6 -6.00 9.08 25.78
C HIS A 6 -4.88 9.02 26.82
N ASN A 7 -4.05 7.98 26.74
CA ASN A 7 -2.63 7.96 27.11
C ASN A 7 -2.20 6.52 27.42
N ILE A 8 -1.93 5.76 26.38
CA ILE A 8 -1.00 4.64 26.50
C ILE A 8 0.25 5.10 25.75
N ASN A 9 1.33 5.36 26.48
CA ASN A 9 2.61 5.78 25.92
C ASN A 9 3.28 4.58 25.23
N LEU A 10 2.65 4.10 24.15
CA LEU A 10 3.14 2.97 23.36
C LEU A 10 4.32 3.47 22.52
N PRO A 11 5.41 2.70 22.42
CA PRO A 11 6.48 3.06 21.51
C PRO A 11 5.95 3.10 20.07
N LEU A 12 6.29 4.17 19.37
CA LEU A 12 6.01 4.32 17.95
C LEU A 12 6.55 3.12 17.17
N ILE A 13 5.89 2.77 16.07
CA ILE A 13 6.42 1.76 15.16
C ILE A 13 7.66 2.37 14.48
N PRO A 14 8.87 1.84 14.71
CA PRO A 14 10.08 2.35 14.07
C PRO A 14 10.02 2.12 12.56
N CYS A 15 10.61 3.03 11.79
CA CYS A 15 10.84 2.85 10.37
C CYS A 15 12.32 2.89 9.99
N GLU A 16 12.63 2.24 8.88
CA GLU A 16 13.90 2.37 8.18
C GLU A 16 13.62 2.75 6.73
N VAL A 17 14.11 3.91 6.28
CA VAL A 17 13.97 4.35 4.88
C VAL A 17 15.18 3.89 4.08
N ARG A 18 14.95 3.21 2.95
CA ARG A 18 15.99 2.67 2.07
C ARG A 18 15.79 3.12 0.64
N TYR A 19 16.92 3.26 -0.05
CA TYR A 19 16.99 3.50 -1.47
C TYR A 19 18.36 3.07 -1.98
N SER A 20 18.38 2.46 -3.15
CA SER A 20 19.62 2.18 -3.87
C SER A 20 19.32 1.98 -5.35
N GLN A 21 20.33 2.14 -6.19
CA GLN A 21 20.23 1.83 -7.61
C GLN A 21 19.86 0.34 -7.85
N SER A 22 20.31 -0.56 -6.97
CA SER A 22 19.99 -1.98 -7.06
C SER A 22 18.51 -2.24 -6.76
N ASP A 23 17.95 -1.56 -5.76
CA ASP A 23 16.53 -1.66 -5.40
C ASP A 23 15.65 -1.15 -6.55
N GLU A 24 16.04 -0.05 -7.19
CA GLU A 24 15.35 0.47 -8.38
C GLU A 24 15.35 -0.52 -9.53
N ALA A 25 16.50 -1.10 -9.87
CA ALA A 25 16.58 -2.06 -10.96
C ALA A 25 15.81 -3.36 -10.65
N GLN A 26 15.78 -3.79 -9.39
CA GLN A 26 14.89 -4.88 -8.95
C GLN A 26 13.42 -4.48 -9.14
N ARG A 27 13.05 -3.26 -8.72
CA ARG A 27 11.68 -2.77 -8.84
C ARG A 27 11.20 -2.71 -10.29
N VAL A 28 12.04 -2.27 -11.23
CA VAL A 28 11.71 -2.28 -12.67
C VAL A 28 11.39 -3.70 -13.14
N ALA A 29 12.22 -4.68 -12.78
CA ALA A 29 12.01 -6.08 -13.17
C ALA A 29 10.69 -6.64 -12.58
N GLU A 30 10.41 -6.36 -11.30
CA GLU A 30 9.15 -6.76 -10.66
C GLU A 30 7.92 -6.13 -11.30
N VAL A 31 8.00 -4.83 -11.61
CA VAL A 31 6.90 -4.09 -12.24
C VAL A 31 6.65 -4.63 -13.64
N PHE A 32 7.72 -4.87 -14.41
CA PHE A 32 7.61 -5.42 -15.75
C PHE A 32 6.96 -6.80 -15.76
N GLY A 33 7.38 -7.69 -14.85
CA GLY A 33 6.79 -9.03 -14.70
C GLY A 33 5.30 -9.03 -14.33
N LYS A 34 4.76 -7.88 -13.88
CA LYS A 34 3.35 -7.70 -13.50
C LYS A 34 2.59 -6.75 -14.44
N THR A 35 3.15 -6.41 -15.60
CA THR A 35 2.56 -5.42 -16.52
C THR A 35 1.13 -5.76 -16.91
N ASP A 36 0.84 -7.02 -17.24
CA ASP A 36 -0.51 -7.44 -17.64
C ASP A 36 -1.51 -7.33 -16.48
N TRP A 37 -1.07 -7.68 -15.27
CA TRP A 37 -1.88 -7.53 -14.07
C TRP A 37 -2.21 -6.05 -13.79
N TYR A 38 -1.22 -5.16 -13.91
CA TYR A 38 -1.43 -3.72 -13.74
C TYR A 38 -2.42 -3.18 -14.78
N LYS A 39 -2.26 -3.54 -16.06
CA LYS A 39 -3.18 -3.13 -17.14
C LYS A 39 -4.60 -3.62 -16.89
N ALA A 40 -4.79 -4.89 -16.53
CA ALA A 40 -6.11 -5.44 -16.21
C ALA A 40 -6.79 -4.68 -15.05
N ASN A 41 -5.99 -4.27 -14.07
CA ASN A 41 -6.44 -3.46 -12.93
C ASN A 41 -6.43 -1.95 -13.20
N GLY A 42 -6.20 -1.49 -14.43
CA GLY A 42 -6.27 -0.06 -14.77
C GLY A 42 -5.17 0.80 -14.14
N TYR A 43 -4.07 0.18 -13.72
CA TYR A 43 -2.86 0.87 -13.30
C TYR A 43 -1.97 1.16 -14.51
N SER A 44 -1.32 2.32 -14.46
CA SER A 44 -0.30 2.74 -15.42
C SER A 44 1.03 2.91 -14.68
N PRO A 45 1.82 1.84 -14.49
CA PRO A 45 3.08 1.93 -13.76
C PRO A 45 4.09 2.78 -14.53
N LEU A 46 4.88 3.57 -13.80
CA LEU A 46 6.01 4.30 -14.36
C LEU A 46 7.19 3.33 -14.63
N LEU A 47 7.84 3.46 -15.77
CA LEU A 47 9.00 2.66 -16.19
C LEU A 47 10.12 3.61 -16.64
N PRO A 48 11.39 3.15 -16.69
CA PRO A 48 12.50 3.91 -17.25
C PRO A 48 12.19 4.47 -18.65
N GLN A 49 12.54 5.72 -18.90
CA GLN A 49 12.16 6.44 -20.14
C GLN A 49 12.91 5.91 -21.36
N ASP A 50 14.19 5.61 -21.17
CA ASP A 50 15.10 5.23 -22.26
C ASP A 50 15.26 3.71 -22.41
N LEU A 51 14.30 2.92 -21.91
CA LEU A 51 14.33 1.46 -22.00
C LEU A 51 13.18 0.93 -22.87
N PRO A 52 13.48 0.41 -24.08
CA PRO A 52 12.49 -0.23 -24.94
C PRO A 52 11.81 -1.43 -24.28
N ALA A 53 10.54 -1.67 -24.63
CA ALA A 53 9.72 -2.70 -24.00
C ALA A 53 10.30 -4.11 -24.08
N GLU A 54 10.93 -4.41 -25.21
CA GLU A 54 11.61 -5.66 -25.51
C GLU A 54 12.88 -5.89 -24.67
N GLN A 55 13.42 -4.85 -24.03
CA GLN A 55 14.65 -4.91 -23.24
C GLN A 55 14.41 -4.99 -21.72
N PHE A 56 13.17 -4.88 -21.23
CA PHE A 56 12.90 -4.98 -19.80
C PHE A 56 13.22 -6.38 -19.20
N GLY A 57 13.32 -7.41 -20.03
CA GLY A 57 13.79 -8.74 -19.61
C GLY A 57 15.32 -8.86 -19.52
N ASP A 58 16.08 -7.90 -20.06
CA ASP A 58 17.53 -7.87 -19.99
C ASP A 58 17.98 -7.07 -18.76
N ARG A 59 18.49 -7.79 -17.76
CA ARG A 59 18.96 -7.19 -16.51
C ARG A 59 20.04 -6.13 -16.72
N LYS A 60 20.93 -6.30 -17.70
CA LYS A 60 22.01 -5.33 -17.96
C LYS A 60 21.45 -4.03 -18.55
N ALA A 61 20.46 -4.14 -19.44
CA ALA A 61 19.79 -2.98 -20.02
C ALA A 61 19.01 -2.21 -18.94
N VAL A 62 18.28 -2.93 -18.07
CA VAL A 62 17.60 -2.35 -16.91
C VAL A 62 18.58 -1.64 -15.97
N ASP A 63 19.65 -2.31 -15.56
CA ASP A 63 20.65 -1.71 -14.66
C ASP A 63 21.28 -0.45 -15.26
N ALA A 64 21.53 -0.43 -16.58
CA ALA A 64 22.09 0.72 -17.28
C ALA A 64 21.11 1.89 -17.37
N ALA A 65 19.84 1.63 -17.69
CA ALA A 65 18.80 2.66 -17.76
C ALA A 65 18.58 3.30 -16.38
N VAL A 66 18.42 2.48 -15.34
CA VAL A 66 18.28 2.95 -13.95
C VAL A 66 19.50 3.76 -13.52
N LYS A 67 20.71 3.31 -13.86
CA LYS A 67 21.94 4.06 -13.55
C LYS A 67 21.94 5.47 -14.15
N GLY A 68 21.39 5.62 -15.36
CA GLY A 68 21.32 6.92 -16.04
C GLY A 68 20.35 7.90 -15.38
N GLU A 69 19.26 7.39 -14.80
CA GLU A 69 18.21 8.19 -14.17
C GLU A 69 18.41 8.38 -12.64
N TYR A 70 19.23 7.55 -12.00
CA TYR A 70 19.42 7.54 -10.56
C TYR A 70 20.22 8.76 -10.04
N ASP A 71 19.58 9.58 -9.20
CA ASP A 71 20.19 10.73 -8.52
C ASP A 71 20.16 10.55 -7.00
N ALA A 72 21.29 10.14 -6.43
CA ALA A 72 21.43 9.89 -4.99
C ALA A 72 21.02 11.09 -4.10
N ALA A 73 21.27 12.33 -4.54
CA ALA A 73 20.96 13.52 -3.74
C ALA A 73 19.45 13.74 -3.68
N ARG A 74 18.74 13.51 -4.79
CA ARG A 74 17.28 13.53 -4.85
C ARG A 74 16.67 12.48 -3.91
N TYR A 75 17.14 11.23 -3.97
CA TYR A 75 16.64 10.17 -3.09
C TYR A 75 16.88 10.47 -1.60
N GLN A 76 18.03 11.09 -1.26
CA GLN A 76 18.29 11.51 0.11
C GLN A 76 17.28 12.55 0.62
N GLY A 77 16.92 13.52 -0.22
CA GLY A 77 15.88 14.50 0.11
C GLY A 77 14.49 13.86 0.29
N GLU A 78 14.13 12.94 -0.60
CA GLU A 78 12.88 12.18 -0.53
C GLU A 78 12.81 11.28 0.71
N ALA A 79 13.94 10.69 1.12
CA ALA A 79 14.03 9.87 2.32
C ALA A 79 13.69 10.64 3.59
N ALA A 80 14.25 11.85 3.74
CA ALA A 80 13.95 12.72 4.88
C ALA A 80 12.46 13.11 4.92
N MET A 81 11.84 13.36 3.76
CA MET A 81 10.40 13.66 3.68
C MET A 81 9.54 12.46 4.08
N LEU A 82 9.90 11.24 3.64
CA LEU A 82 9.19 10.01 3.97
C LEU A 82 9.33 9.65 5.45
N GLU A 83 10.51 9.84 6.04
CA GLU A 83 10.73 9.64 7.47
C GLU A 83 9.83 10.58 8.31
N GLN A 84 9.79 11.86 7.95
CA GLN A 84 8.87 12.82 8.59
C GLN A 84 7.39 12.46 8.36
N ALA A 85 7.03 12.00 7.16
CA ALA A 85 5.68 11.56 6.85
C ALA A 85 5.27 10.33 7.67
N TRP A 86 6.20 9.40 7.91
CA TRP A 86 5.98 8.24 8.78
C TRP A 86 5.79 8.65 10.24
N HIS A 87 6.64 9.54 10.76
CA HIS A 87 6.51 10.04 12.13
C HIS A 87 5.13 10.62 12.43
N LYS A 88 4.50 11.29 11.45
CA LYS A 88 3.13 11.83 11.58
C LYS A 88 2.06 10.75 11.71
N VAL A 89 2.27 9.56 11.14
CA VAL A 89 1.26 8.50 11.07
C VAL A 89 1.56 7.31 11.98
N ALA A 90 2.79 7.17 12.49
CA ALA A 90 3.24 6.00 13.25
C ALA A 90 2.41 5.75 14.52
N GLU A 91 1.98 6.82 15.20
CA GLU A 91 1.11 6.70 16.38
C GLU A 91 -0.27 6.16 15.99
N ARG A 92 -0.90 6.73 14.97
CA ARG A 92 -2.20 6.25 14.46
C ARG A 92 -2.12 4.85 13.90
N ALA A 93 -1.03 4.50 13.21
CA ALA A 93 -0.78 3.13 12.76
C ALA A 93 -0.69 2.15 13.95
N ARG A 94 0.00 2.54 15.05
CA ARG A 94 0.03 1.76 16.29
C ARG A 94 -1.38 1.59 16.88
N MET A 95 -2.15 2.68 17.02
CA MET A 95 -3.51 2.60 17.55
C MET A 95 -4.42 1.72 16.66
N THR A 96 -4.29 1.84 15.34
CA THR A 96 -5.07 1.08 14.36
C THR A 96 -4.82 -0.41 14.50
N GLN A 97 -3.56 -0.86 14.60
CA GLN A 97 -3.30 -2.28 14.84
C GLN A 97 -3.89 -2.74 16.17
N GLU A 98 -3.78 -1.95 17.27
CA GLU A 98 -4.39 -2.25 18.58
C GLU A 98 -5.90 -2.41 18.51
N ALA A 99 -6.56 -1.60 17.68
CA ALA A 99 -8.00 -1.69 17.48
C ALA A 99 -8.43 -2.94 16.69
N ILE A 100 -7.63 -3.43 15.73
CA ILE A 100 -8.00 -4.56 14.83
C ILE A 100 -7.67 -5.91 15.48
N PRO A 101 -8.68 -6.68 15.96
CA PRO A 101 -8.44 -7.98 16.58
C PRO A 101 -7.92 -9.00 15.55
N GLY A 102 -6.94 -9.80 15.94
CA GLY A 102 -6.33 -10.82 15.05
C GLY A 102 -5.51 -10.27 13.87
N GLY A 103 -5.53 -8.95 13.64
CA GLY A 103 -4.68 -8.29 12.64
C GLY A 103 -3.20 -8.43 12.96
N ARG A 104 -2.38 -8.36 11.91
CA ARG A 104 -0.94 -8.46 12.05
C ARG A 104 -0.38 -7.23 12.78
N ARG A 105 0.50 -7.47 13.74
CA ARG A 105 1.22 -6.44 14.49
C ARG A 105 2.50 -6.06 13.77
N LEU A 106 2.67 -4.77 13.49
CA LEU A 106 3.88 -4.20 12.93
C LEU A 106 4.86 -3.89 14.07
N GLY A 107 5.96 -4.64 14.12
CA GLY A 107 7.08 -4.37 15.02
C GLY A 107 8.00 -3.26 14.50
N SER A 108 8.14 -3.18 13.18
CA SER A 108 8.89 -2.17 12.44
C SER A 108 8.39 -2.15 11.00
N VAL A 109 8.66 -1.06 10.27
CA VAL A 109 8.34 -0.92 8.84
C VAL A 109 9.59 -0.53 8.07
N ARG A 110 9.83 -1.16 6.92
CA ARG A 110 10.81 -0.69 5.94
C ARG A 110 10.10 0.15 4.90
N ILE A 111 10.64 1.33 4.59
CA ILE A 111 10.11 2.19 3.54
C ILE A 111 11.13 2.22 2.41
N THR A 112 10.80 1.69 1.26
CA THR A 112 11.68 1.68 0.09
C THR A 112 11.20 2.72 -0.91
N ILE A 113 12.09 3.65 -1.27
CA ILE A 113 11.80 4.69 -2.26
C ILE A 113 11.98 4.10 -3.65
N THR A 114 11.07 4.45 -4.56
CA THR A 114 11.27 4.18 -5.98
C THR A 114 10.79 5.30 -6.88
N HIS A 115 11.32 5.39 -8.10
CA HIS A 115 10.75 6.21 -9.17
C HIS A 115 9.99 5.36 -10.20
N TYR A 116 9.85 4.05 -9.99
CA TYR A 116 9.18 3.13 -10.92
C TYR A 116 7.99 2.38 -10.29
N GLY A 117 7.07 1.94 -11.13
CA GLY A 117 5.85 1.24 -10.74
C GLY A 117 4.69 2.16 -10.40
N VAL A 118 3.77 1.65 -9.57
CA VAL A 118 2.59 2.38 -9.09
C VAL A 118 2.92 3.27 -7.88
N GLY A 119 1.99 4.16 -7.51
CA GLY A 119 2.19 5.15 -6.45
C GLY A 119 2.57 4.62 -5.07
N GLY A 120 2.08 3.44 -4.69
CA GLY A 120 2.36 2.76 -3.44
C GLY A 120 2.14 1.27 -3.60
N SER A 121 2.91 0.46 -2.86
CA SER A 121 2.68 -0.98 -2.73
C SER A 121 3.33 -1.50 -1.45
N TYR A 122 3.07 -2.76 -1.10
CA TYR A 122 3.53 -3.36 0.15
C TYR A 122 4.05 -4.79 -0.05
N ASP A 123 4.97 -5.23 0.82
CA ASP A 123 5.38 -6.63 0.98
C ASP A 123 5.22 -7.07 2.45
N THR A 124 4.28 -7.99 2.66
CA THR A 124 4.05 -8.57 3.99
C THR A 124 5.22 -9.41 4.50
N ARG A 125 6.03 -10.03 3.66
CA ARG A 125 7.14 -10.88 4.11
C ARG A 125 8.21 -10.07 4.85
N THR A 126 8.42 -8.83 4.41
CA THR A 126 9.49 -7.93 4.90
C THR A 126 8.98 -6.75 5.71
N ASN A 127 7.67 -6.60 5.91
CA ASN A 127 7.04 -5.39 6.46
C ASN A 127 7.44 -4.13 5.69
N GLU A 128 7.45 -4.24 4.37
CA GLU A 128 7.97 -3.21 3.50
C GLU A 128 6.82 -2.45 2.83
N ILE A 129 6.96 -1.13 2.82
CA ILE A 129 6.13 -0.20 2.07
C ILE A 129 7.02 0.40 0.99
N ILE A 130 6.62 0.27 -0.27
CA ILE A 130 7.34 0.80 -1.42
C ILE A 130 6.56 2.02 -1.93
N ILE A 131 7.19 3.19 -1.93
CA ILE A 131 6.56 4.46 -2.34
C ILE A 131 7.19 4.94 -3.63
N ASN A 132 6.36 5.16 -4.66
CA ASN A 132 6.82 5.81 -5.87
C ASN A 132 6.74 7.34 -5.73
N THR A 133 7.87 7.96 -5.41
CA THR A 133 7.99 9.41 -5.17
C THR A 133 7.99 10.24 -6.46
N ALA A 134 8.19 9.62 -7.62
CA ALA A 134 8.05 10.29 -8.92
C ALA A 134 6.58 10.48 -9.34
N THR A 135 5.67 9.64 -8.85
CA THR A 135 4.22 9.73 -9.17
C THR A 135 3.38 10.36 -8.06
N LYS A 136 3.94 10.51 -6.86
CA LYS A 136 3.25 11.03 -5.67
C LYS A 136 3.85 12.35 -5.22
N ALA A 137 2.99 13.34 -5.08
CA ALA A 137 3.36 14.60 -4.46
C ALA A 137 3.64 14.40 -2.95
N PRO A 138 4.63 15.10 -2.36
CA PRO A 138 5.05 14.91 -0.97
C PRO A 138 3.92 15.02 0.06
N GLU A 139 2.91 15.87 -0.18
CA GLU A 139 1.74 16.02 0.69
C GLU A 139 0.89 14.74 0.81
N LEU A 140 1.03 13.80 -0.13
CA LEU A 140 0.32 12.52 -0.12
C LEU A 140 1.13 11.38 0.49
N TYR A 141 2.38 11.61 0.93
CA TYR A 141 3.21 10.55 1.52
C TYR A 141 2.60 9.98 2.78
N SER A 142 2.12 10.82 3.71
CA SER A 142 1.49 10.32 4.94
C SER A 142 0.24 9.48 4.65
N PHE A 143 -0.61 9.90 3.70
CA PHE A 143 -1.76 9.09 3.28
C PHE A 143 -1.33 7.75 2.69
N THR A 144 -0.36 7.76 1.77
CA THR A 144 0.10 6.54 1.10
C THR A 144 0.75 5.59 2.12
N LEU A 145 1.58 6.09 3.03
CA LEU A 145 2.18 5.28 4.10
C LEU A 145 1.11 4.70 5.04
N ALA A 146 0.08 5.46 5.40
CA ALA A 146 -1.04 4.95 6.20
C ALA A 146 -1.78 3.83 5.45
N HIS A 147 -2.12 4.05 4.17
CA HIS A 147 -2.78 3.07 3.29
C HIS A 147 -2.01 1.75 3.21
N GLU A 148 -0.73 1.81 2.84
CA GLU A 148 0.09 0.61 2.70
C GLU A 148 0.36 -0.07 4.06
N SER A 149 0.41 0.68 5.16
CA SER A 149 0.53 0.09 6.50
C SER A 149 -0.71 -0.72 6.90
N VAL A 150 -1.92 -0.26 6.54
CA VAL A 150 -3.16 -0.98 6.79
C VAL A 150 -3.20 -2.28 5.97
N HIS A 151 -2.77 -2.23 4.71
CA HIS A 151 -2.59 -3.44 3.90
C HIS A 151 -1.72 -4.49 4.62
N LEU A 152 -0.56 -4.08 5.16
CA LEU A 152 0.30 -4.99 5.93
C LEU A 152 -0.38 -5.61 7.16
N MET A 153 -1.31 -4.88 7.80
CA MET A 153 -2.04 -5.33 8.99
C MET A 153 -3.13 -6.37 8.65
N ILE A 154 -3.83 -6.20 7.53
CA ILE A 154 -5.06 -6.96 7.24
C ILE A 154 -4.91 -8.04 6.14
N GLU A 155 -3.80 -8.06 5.41
CA GLU A 155 -3.58 -8.96 4.26
C GLU A 155 -3.86 -10.44 4.57
N GLY A 156 -3.59 -10.88 5.80
CA GLY A 156 -3.90 -12.25 6.24
C GLY A 156 -5.38 -12.60 6.12
N PHE A 157 -6.27 -11.67 6.46
CA PHE A 157 -7.72 -11.85 6.30
C PHE A 157 -8.15 -11.79 4.84
N ILE A 158 -7.59 -10.85 4.08
CA ILE A 158 -7.85 -10.69 2.64
C ILE A 158 -7.56 -12.01 1.91
N LYS A 159 -6.37 -12.60 2.13
CA LYS A 159 -5.99 -13.88 1.54
C LYS A 159 -6.86 -15.03 2.02
N LYS A 160 -7.13 -15.10 3.34
CA LYS A 160 -7.95 -16.16 3.95
C LYS A 160 -9.36 -16.23 3.35
N TYR A 161 -9.95 -15.07 3.04
CA TYR A 161 -11.31 -14.97 2.53
C TYR A 161 -11.39 -14.65 1.03
N ALA A 162 -10.26 -14.62 0.31
CA ALA A 162 -10.19 -14.28 -1.11
C ALA A 162 -10.97 -12.99 -1.46
N VAL A 163 -10.78 -11.94 -0.66
CA VAL A 163 -11.40 -10.63 -0.93
C VAL A 163 -10.80 -10.05 -2.21
N SER A 164 -11.65 -9.71 -3.19
CA SER A 164 -11.19 -9.21 -4.48
C SER A 164 -10.42 -7.89 -4.37
N HIS A 165 -9.55 -7.62 -5.34
CA HIS A 165 -8.65 -6.47 -5.32
C HIS A 165 -9.33 -5.14 -4.99
N TRP A 166 -10.40 -4.78 -5.71
CA TRP A 166 -11.08 -3.51 -5.49
C TRP A 166 -11.86 -3.43 -4.17
N ARG A 167 -12.40 -4.56 -3.69
CA ARG A 167 -13.05 -4.62 -2.37
C ARG A 167 -12.03 -4.43 -1.25
N LYS A 168 -10.84 -5.02 -1.40
CA LYS A 168 -9.69 -4.83 -0.50
C LYS A 168 -9.25 -3.37 -0.45
N GLU A 169 -8.97 -2.75 -1.59
CA GLU A 169 -8.53 -1.33 -1.63
C GLU A 169 -9.57 -0.42 -0.97
N ARG A 170 -10.87 -0.65 -1.23
CA ARG A 170 -11.94 0.14 -0.61
C ARG A 170 -12.06 -0.07 0.90
N LEU A 171 -11.87 -1.29 1.39
CA LEU A 171 -11.84 -1.57 2.82
C LEU A 171 -10.67 -0.85 3.50
N VAL A 172 -9.50 -0.84 2.85
CA VAL A 172 -8.31 -0.13 3.34
C VAL A 172 -8.56 1.37 3.41
N ASP A 173 -9.13 1.97 2.36
CA ASP A 173 -9.52 3.39 2.36
C ASP A 173 -10.44 3.74 3.54
N LEU A 174 -11.40 2.87 3.88
CA LEU A 174 -12.31 3.08 5.00
C LEU A 174 -11.60 3.01 6.36
N ILE A 175 -10.66 2.06 6.52
CA ILE A 175 -9.83 1.99 7.74
C ILE A 175 -8.95 3.25 7.85
N VAL A 176 -8.37 3.71 6.74
CA VAL A 176 -7.59 4.95 6.72
C VAL A 176 -8.46 6.15 7.11
N ALA A 177 -9.65 6.28 6.53
CA ALA A 177 -10.57 7.37 6.83
C ALA A 177 -11.01 7.39 8.30
N GLU A 178 -11.24 6.21 8.90
CA GLU A 178 -11.66 6.08 10.30
C GLU A 178 -10.52 6.42 11.28
N ASN A 179 -9.30 5.97 11.01
CA ASN A 179 -8.19 6.06 11.98
C ASN A 179 -7.21 7.22 11.73
N PHE A 180 -7.25 7.81 10.53
CA PHE A 180 -6.35 8.88 10.07
C PHE A 180 -7.18 10.01 9.46
N SER A 181 -8.21 10.45 10.18
CA SER A 181 -9.22 11.43 9.72
C SER A 181 -8.66 12.76 9.17
N GLU A 182 -7.43 13.10 9.56
CA GLU A 182 -6.66 14.25 9.06
C GLU A 182 -6.16 14.06 7.61
N LEU A 183 -6.05 12.81 7.14
CA LEU A 183 -5.58 12.43 5.81
C LEU A 183 -6.78 12.31 4.87
N LYS A 184 -7.31 13.45 4.41
CA LYS A 184 -8.46 13.48 3.49
C LYS A 184 -8.04 13.12 2.06
N HIS A 185 -8.00 11.84 1.75
CA HIS A 185 -7.89 11.35 0.38
C HIS A 185 -8.73 10.08 0.21
N ILE A 186 -9.46 9.99 -0.90
CA ILE A 186 -10.23 8.79 -1.27
C ILE A 186 -9.74 8.38 -2.64
N GLN A 187 -9.28 7.13 -2.77
CA GLN A 187 -8.94 6.58 -4.07
C GLN A 187 -10.23 6.29 -4.85
N ARG A 188 -10.24 6.60 -6.15
CA ARG A 188 -11.36 6.21 -7.02
C ARG A 188 -11.14 4.77 -7.48
N GLY A 189 -12.05 3.87 -7.11
CA GLY A 189 -12.01 2.47 -7.49
C GLY A 189 -12.80 2.17 -8.78
N LYS A 190 -12.81 0.88 -9.17
CA LYS A 190 -13.66 0.32 -10.25
C LYS A 190 -14.94 -0.36 -9.73
N LEU A 191 -15.31 -0.12 -8.48
CA LEU A 191 -16.51 -0.72 -7.87
C LEU A 191 -17.78 -0.05 -8.41
N THR A 192 -18.87 -0.80 -8.44
CA THR A 192 -20.20 -0.21 -8.65
C THR A 192 -20.67 0.51 -7.38
N GLU A 193 -21.67 1.40 -7.51
CA GLU A 193 -22.27 2.08 -6.36
C GLU A 193 -22.87 1.09 -5.34
N GLU A 194 -23.44 -0.02 -5.82
CA GLU A 194 -23.97 -1.09 -4.98
C GLU A 194 -22.86 -1.79 -4.18
N GLU A 195 -21.74 -2.11 -4.83
CA GLU A 195 -20.58 -2.72 -4.16
C GLU A 195 -19.96 -1.79 -3.12
N GLU A 196 -19.81 -0.50 -3.45
CA GLU A 196 -19.35 0.48 -2.48
C GLU A 196 -20.29 0.59 -1.27
N THR A 197 -21.59 0.72 -1.53
CA THR A 197 -22.62 0.81 -0.47
C THR A 197 -22.59 -0.41 0.45
N GLN A 198 -22.39 -1.60 -0.12
CA GLN A 198 -22.28 -2.83 0.64
C GLN A 198 -21.04 -2.83 1.54
N ILE A 199 -19.86 -2.50 1.01
CA ILE A 199 -18.61 -2.47 1.80
C ILE A 199 -18.75 -1.45 2.94
N HIS A 200 -19.30 -0.26 2.66
CA HIS A 200 -19.54 0.77 3.68
C HIS A 200 -20.50 0.29 4.77
N THR A 201 -21.56 -0.43 4.39
CA THR A 201 -22.52 -0.98 5.35
C THR A 201 -21.86 -2.02 6.24
N LEU A 202 -21.14 -2.97 5.66
CA LEU A 202 -20.40 -3.98 6.43
C LEU A 202 -19.35 -3.35 7.35
N PHE A 203 -18.65 -2.32 6.87
CA PHE A 203 -17.69 -1.58 7.67
C PHE A 203 -18.34 -0.94 8.89
N ARG A 204 -19.44 -0.19 8.71
CA ARG A 204 -20.16 0.44 9.83
C ARG A 204 -20.71 -0.57 10.85
N GLU A 205 -21.15 -1.73 10.39
CA GLU A 205 -21.76 -2.75 11.25
C GLU A 205 -20.74 -3.57 12.04
N HIS A 206 -19.52 -3.73 11.53
CA HIS A 206 -18.58 -4.72 12.04
C HIS A 206 -17.21 -4.17 12.44
N TYR A 207 -16.83 -2.96 12.03
CA TYR A 207 -15.55 -2.39 12.44
C TYR A 207 -15.47 -2.25 13.97
N PRO A 208 -14.37 -2.69 14.63
CA PRO A 208 -13.05 -3.04 14.08
C PRO A 208 -12.80 -4.53 13.75
N ASP A 209 -13.82 -5.39 13.72
CA ASP A 209 -13.69 -6.81 13.34
C ASP A 209 -13.53 -7.00 11.82
N ILE A 210 -12.29 -6.81 11.35
CA ILE A 210 -11.92 -6.94 9.93
C ILE A 210 -12.12 -8.38 9.42
N GLU A 211 -11.95 -9.39 10.27
CA GLU A 211 -12.19 -10.79 9.91
C GLU A 211 -13.66 -11.02 9.55
N ALA A 212 -14.59 -10.51 10.36
CA ALA A 212 -16.02 -10.57 10.08
C ALA A 212 -16.39 -9.84 8.78
N ILE A 213 -15.83 -8.66 8.53
CA ILE A 213 -16.05 -7.91 7.28
C ILE A 213 -15.57 -8.74 6.09
N CYS A 214 -14.34 -9.24 6.11
CA CYS A 214 -13.76 -10.03 5.02
C CYS A 214 -14.57 -11.31 4.75
N LYS A 215 -14.98 -12.02 5.80
CA LYS A 215 -15.82 -13.22 5.70
C LYS A 215 -17.15 -12.92 5.02
N LYS A 216 -17.78 -11.78 5.30
CA LYS A 216 -19.04 -11.37 4.68
C LYS A 216 -18.85 -10.91 3.24
N LEU A 217 -17.79 -10.17 2.94
CA LEU A 217 -17.45 -9.77 1.57
C LEU A 217 -17.23 -10.98 0.65
N ALA A 218 -16.67 -12.07 1.17
CA ALA A 218 -16.47 -13.31 0.43
C ALA A 218 -17.78 -14.08 0.17
N ALA A 219 -18.75 -13.98 1.08
CA ALA A 219 -20.05 -14.64 0.93
C ALA A 219 -20.94 -13.98 -0.14
N VAL A 220 -20.67 -12.71 -0.47
CA VAL A 220 -21.36 -11.99 -1.54
C VAL A 220 -20.68 -12.32 -2.86
N LYS A 221 -21.33 -13.14 -3.69
CA LYS A 221 -20.90 -13.37 -5.06
C LYS A 221 -20.87 -12.03 -5.82
N GLY A 222 -19.68 -11.47 -6.00
CA GLY A 222 -19.44 -10.49 -7.05
C GLY A 222 -19.41 -11.17 -8.43
N PRO A 223 -19.49 -10.42 -9.53
CA PRO A 223 -19.19 -10.98 -10.84
C PRO A 223 -17.78 -11.60 -10.82
N ALA A 224 -17.62 -12.77 -11.43
CA ALA A 224 -16.37 -13.51 -11.43
C ALA A 224 -15.28 -12.71 -12.17
N THR A 225 -14.44 -11.97 -11.44
CA THR A 225 -13.18 -11.46 -11.97
C THR A 225 -12.09 -12.46 -11.62
N ALA A 226 -11.36 -12.90 -12.64
CA ALA A 226 -10.24 -13.82 -12.49
C ALA A 226 -9.09 -13.12 -11.74
N ASP A 227 -9.08 -13.22 -10.42
CA ASP A 227 -7.93 -12.82 -9.62
C ASP A 227 -6.86 -13.91 -9.71
N VAL A 228 -5.90 -13.72 -10.62
CA VAL A 228 -4.67 -14.50 -10.65
C VAL A 228 -3.76 -13.94 -9.55
N PHE A 229 -3.84 -14.50 -8.35
CA PHE A 229 -2.86 -14.24 -7.30
C PHE A 229 -1.53 -14.90 -7.70
N GLY A 230 -0.59 -14.10 -8.21
CA GLY A 230 0.80 -14.49 -8.36
C GLY A 230 1.48 -14.54 -6.98
N THR A 231 1.95 -15.72 -6.61
CA THR A 231 2.83 -16.00 -5.46
C THR A 231 4.15 -15.27 -5.56
#